data_AF-A0A4R5XF73-F1
#
_entry.id   AF-A0A4R5XF73-F1
#
_cell.length_a   1.000
_cell.length_b   1.000
_cell.length_c   1.000
_cell.angle_alpha   90.00
_cell.angle_beta   90.00
_cell.angle_gamma   90.00
#
_symmetry.space_group_name_H-M   'P 1'
#
loop_
_entity.id
_entity.type
_entity.pdbx_description
1 polymer ?
#
loop_
_entity_poly.entity_id
_entity_poly.type
_entity_poly.pdbx_seq_one_letter_code
_entity_poly.pdbx_strand_id
1 'polypeptide(L)'
;MHAFIITLYLAASALAYKVISPNGSQGWTTTGPNSITWQRDSSTDPQNFSVALTNPDRSIMQFDNQILLALVDGTNATSAPVNPPSGGWPHGAGFKVNLLKDSEDVTSILASSDTFEIKAPNTTSTSSS
;
A
#
# COMPACT_ATOMS: atom_id res chain seq x y z
N MET A 1 -12.92 46.62 20.29
CA MET A 1 -13.06 45.24 20.80
C MET A 1 -12.39 44.33 19.79
N HIS A 2 -11.21 43.80 20.07
CA HIS A 2 -10.50 42.91 19.15
C HIS A 2 -10.93 41.47 19.48
N ALA A 3 -11.71 40.86 18.59
CA ALA A 3 -12.09 39.47 18.71
C ALA A 3 -10.91 38.58 18.30
N PHE A 4 -10.36 37.81 19.23
CA PHE A 4 -9.38 36.76 18.95
C PHE A 4 -10.16 35.52 18.51
N ILE A 5 -10.03 35.13 17.23
CA ILE A 5 -10.54 33.85 16.74
C ILE A 5 -9.48 32.79 17.06
N ILE A 6 -9.77 31.93 18.03
CA ILE A 6 -8.97 30.74 18.33
C ILE A 6 -9.45 29.62 17.41
N THR A 7 -8.69 29.31 16.36
CA THR A 7 -8.93 28.13 15.52
C THR A 7 -8.42 26.90 16.28
N LEU A 8 -9.33 26.14 16.87
CA LEU A 8 -9.04 24.85 17.49
C LEU A 8 -8.85 23.80 16.38
N TYR A 9 -7.61 23.43 16.10
CA TYR A 9 -7.31 22.26 15.28
C TYR A 9 -7.48 21.00 16.14
N LEU A 10 -8.61 20.32 16.02
CA LEU A 10 -8.73 18.93 16.48
C LEU A 10 -7.90 18.07 15.52
N ALA A 11 -6.65 17.77 15.91
CA ALA A 11 -5.94 16.63 15.35
C ALA A 11 -6.64 15.36 15.89
N ALA A 12 -7.68 14.92 15.20
CA ALA A 12 -8.28 13.61 15.44
C ALA A 12 -7.25 12.57 15.01
N SER A 13 -6.46 12.06 15.95
CA SER A 13 -5.65 10.86 15.73
C SER A 13 -6.61 9.69 15.61
N ALA A 14 -7.11 9.43 14.40
CA ALA A 14 -7.80 8.19 14.10
C ALA A 14 -6.78 7.06 14.29
N LEU A 15 -6.97 6.24 15.32
CA LEU A 15 -6.23 5.00 15.54
C LEU A 15 -6.70 4.01 14.47
N ALA A 16 -6.07 4.06 13.30
CA ALA A 16 -6.42 3.30 12.10
C ALA A 16 -5.25 2.42 11.67
N TYR A 17 -5.49 1.53 10.70
CA TYR A 17 -4.40 0.85 10.01
C TYR A 17 -3.35 1.84 9.48
N LYS A 18 -2.08 1.42 9.50
CA LYS A 18 -0.97 2.12 8.87
C LYS A 18 -0.15 1.16 8.02
N VAL A 19 0.09 1.50 6.76
CA VAL A 19 1.05 0.77 5.93
C VAL A 19 2.47 1.23 6.29
N ILE A 20 3.30 0.28 6.70
CA ILE A 20 4.71 0.50 7.05
C ILE A 20 5.62 0.30 5.83
N SER A 21 5.32 -0.71 5.01
CA SER A 21 6.03 -1.03 3.76
C SER A 21 5.05 -1.62 2.75
N PRO A 22 5.14 -1.29 1.44
CA PRO A 22 6.14 -0.41 0.82
C PRO A 22 5.95 1.06 1.20
N ASN A 23 7.00 1.85 0.98
CA ASN A 23 7.03 3.30 1.22
C ASN A 23 8.07 3.97 0.30
N GLY A 24 8.26 5.29 0.41
CA GLY A 24 9.18 6.05 -0.45
C GLY A 24 10.64 5.58 -0.43
N SER A 25 11.09 4.91 0.64
CA SER A 25 12.45 4.38 0.79
C SER A 25 12.54 2.86 0.52
N GLN A 26 11.41 2.15 0.61
CA GLN A 26 11.32 0.69 0.48
C GLN A 26 10.31 0.34 -0.61
N GLY A 27 10.81 0.22 -1.83
CA GLY A 27 10.02 -0.16 -3.00
C GLY A 27 9.90 -1.67 -3.19
N TRP A 28 9.30 -2.04 -4.31
CA TRP A 28 9.14 -3.44 -4.74
C TRP A 28 10.03 -3.74 -5.95
N THR A 29 10.14 -5.02 -6.27
CA THR A 29 10.83 -5.48 -7.48
C THR A 29 9.91 -6.28 -8.40
N THR A 30 10.28 -6.39 -9.67
CA THR A 30 9.49 -7.16 -10.65
C THR A 30 9.63 -8.68 -10.52
N THR A 31 10.53 -9.18 -9.68
CA THR A 31 10.88 -10.62 -9.57
C THR A 31 10.33 -11.34 -8.34
N GLY A 32 9.79 -10.62 -7.36
CA GLY A 32 9.37 -11.24 -6.10
C GLY A 32 7.94 -11.79 -6.15
N PRO A 33 7.56 -12.65 -5.19
CA PRO A 33 6.61 -12.14 -4.22
C PRO A 33 7.24 -10.93 -3.53
N ASN A 34 6.57 -9.78 -3.61
CA ASN A 34 6.90 -8.65 -2.75
C ASN A 34 6.24 -8.85 -1.38
N SER A 35 6.41 -7.91 -0.45
CA SER A 35 5.71 -7.96 0.83
C SER A 35 5.08 -6.63 1.17
N ILE A 36 4.00 -6.73 1.93
CA ILE A 36 3.41 -5.59 2.65
C ILE A 36 3.65 -5.78 4.14
N THR A 37 3.78 -4.68 4.85
CA THR A 37 3.85 -4.63 6.31
C THR A 37 2.92 -3.54 6.79
N TRP A 38 2.15 -3.82 7.83
CA TRP A 38 1.20 -2.88 8.41
C TRP A 38 1.21 -2.94 9.93
N GLN A 39 0.60 -1.91 10.52
CA GLN A 39 0.31 -1.82 11.93
C GLN A 39 -1.20 -1.56 12.09
N ARG A 40 -1.80 -2.19 13.09
CA ARG A 40 -3.19 -1.97 13.51
C ARG A 40 -3.17 -1.48 14.95
N ASP A 41 -3.61 -0.25 15.17
CA ASP A 41 -3.51 0.41 16.48
C ASP A 41 -4.79 0.35 17.32
N SER A 42 -5.90 -0.10 16.74
CA SER A 42 -7.20 -0.14 17.41
C SER A 42 -7.96 -1.44 17.19
N SER A 43 -8.75 -1.83 18.19
CA SER A 43 -9.74 -2.90 18.05
C SER A 43 -10.96 -2.50 17.21
N THR A 44 -11.12 -1.20 16.88
CA THR A 44 -12.24 -0.68 16.08
C THR A 44 -12.10 -0.88 14.57
N ASP A 45 -10.87 -1.06 14.08
CA ASP A 45 -10.66 -1.36 12.66
C ASP A 45 -11.22 -2.75 12.30
N PRO A 46 -11.62 -3.00 11.04
CA PRO A 46 -11.93 -4.34 10.58
C PRO A 46 -10.81 -5.33 10.92
N GLN A 47 -11.16 -6.56 11.29
CA GLN A 47 -10.15 -7.59 11.61
C GLN A 47 -9.43 -8.09 10.36
N ASN A 48 -10.11 -8.01 9.20
CA ASN A 48 -9.58 -8.39 7.90
C ASN A 48 -9.66 -7.22 6.94
N PHE A 49 -8.77 -7.19 5.96
CA PHE A 49 -8.76 -6.21 4.89
C PHE A 49 -8.36 -6.86 3.55
N SER A 50 -8.52 -6.13 2.46
CA SER A 50 -7.97 -6.49 1.15
C SER A 50 -6.88 -5.51 0.75
N VAL A 51 -6.00 -5.93 -0.15
CA VAL A 51 -4.82 -5.15 -0.57
C VAL A 51 -4.95 -4.86 -2.05
N ALA A 52 -4.90 -3.58 -2.40
CA ALA A 52 -4.87 -3.14 -3.78
C ALA A 52 -3.59 -2.38 -4.10
N LEU A 53 -3.03 -2.63 -5.28
CA LEU A 53 -2.04 -1.77 -5.91
C LEU A 53 -2.76 -0.73 -6.76
N THR A 54 -2.31 0.52 -6.70
CA THR A 54 -2.77 1.58 -7.60
C THR A 54 -1.60 2.42 -8.08
N ASN A 55 -1.76 3.02 -9.25
CA ASN A 55 -0.87 4.05 -9.78
C ASN A 55 -1.74 5.03 -10.57
N PRO A 56 -1.65 6.35 -10.41
CA PRO A 56 -2.44 7.30 -11.20
C PRO A 56 -2.02 7.35 -12.69
N ASP A 57 -0.80 6.93 -13.03
CA ASP A 57 -0.31 6.89 -14.39
C ASP A 57 -0.82 5.65 -15.15
N ARG A 58 -1.78 5.86 -16.04
CA ARG A 58 -2.41 4.80 -16.86
C ARG A 58 -1.49 4.23 -17.93
N SER A 59 -0.36 4.87 -18.23
CA SER A 59 0.67 4.30 -19.11
C SER A 59 1.51 3.22 -18.42
N ILE A 60 1.64 3.31 -17.09
CA ILE A 60 2.33 2.32 -16.25
C ILE A 60 1.38 1.22 -15.80
N MET A 61 0.14 1.60 -15.41
CA MET A 61 -0.87 0.66 -14.92
C MET A 61 -2.24 0.99 -15.50
N GLN A 62 -2.72 0.13 -16.40
CA GLN A 62 -3.93 0.38 -17.21
C GLN A 62 -5.24 0.36 -16.40
N PHE A 63 -5.24 -0.23 -15.21
CA PHE A 63 -6.41 -0.35 -14.33
C PHE A 63 -6.26 0.53 -13.10
N ASP A 64 -7.36 1.03 -12.54
CA ASP A 64 -7.33 1.91 -11.36
C ASP A 64 -6.82 1.21 -10.10
N ASN A 65 -7.29 -0.02 -9.87
CA ASN A 65 -6.91 -0.84 -8.72
C ASN A 65 -6.68 -2.29 -9.18
N GLN A 66 -5.54 -2.85 -8.80
CA GLN A 66 -5.28 -4.28 -8.93
C GLN A 66 -5.39 -4.90 -7.54
N ILE A 67 -6.38 -5.76 -7.32
CA ILE A 67 -6.46 -6.55 -6.09
C ILE A 67 -5.30 -7.54 -6.07
N LEU A 68 -4.57 -7.56 -4.97
CA LEU A 68 -3.38 -8.36 -4.77
C LEU A 68 -3.61 -9.47 -3.74
N LEU A 69 -4.32 -9.15 -2.67
CA LEU A 69 -4.72 -10.07 -1.61
C LEU A 69 -6.13 -9.73 -1.17
N ALA A 70 -6.89 -10.75 -0.77
CA ALA A 70 -8.20 -10.61 -0.15
C ALA A 70 -8.21 -11.31 1.20
N LEU A 71 -9.04 -10.84 2.14
CA LEU A 71 -9.23 -11.44 3.47
C LEU A 71 -7.93 -11.62 4.26
N VAL A 72 -7.04 -10.63 4.21
CA VAL A 72 -5.80 -10.61 5.01
C VAL A 72 -6.15 -10.40 6.48
N ASP A 73 -5.69 -11.28 7.36
CA ASP A 73 -5.82 -11.13 8.81
C ASP A 73 -4.94 -9.98 9.28
N GLY A 74 -5.56 -8.85 9.59
CA GLY A 74 -4.84 -7.67 10.07
C GLY A 74 -4.76 -7.57 11.59
N THR A 75 -5.21 -8.59 12.33
CA THR A 75 -5.16 -8.64 13.80
C THR A 75 -3.97 -9.44 14.29
N ASN A 76 -3.77 -10.64 13.75
CA ASN A 76 -2.71 -11.56 14.22
C ASN A 76 -1.44 -11.48 13.36
N ALA A 77 -1.53 -10.97 12.14
CA ALA A 77 -0.39 -10.74 11.27
C ALA A 77 -0.09 -9.24 11.12
N THR A 78 1.18 -8.95 10.86
CA THR A 78 1.69 -7.60 10.57
C THR A 78 2.37 -7.52 9.21
N SER A 79 2.48 -8.65 8.49
CA SER A 79 3.05 -8.72 7.15
C SER A 79 2.46 -9.89 6.36
N ALA A 80 2.39 -9.73 5.03
CA ALA A 80 1.95 -10.77 4.11
C ALA A 80 2.77 -10.70 2.80
N PRO A 81 3.12 -11.86 2.22
CA PRO A 81 3.69 -11.90 0.89
C PRO A 81 2.63 -11.60 -0.16
N VAL A 82 3.04 -10.90 -1.22
CA VAL A 82 2.20 -10.52 -2.34
C VAL A 82 2.81 -11.08 -3.61
N ASN A 83 2.12 -12.02 -4.26
CA ASN A 83 2.56 -12.62 -5.51
C ASN A 83 2.28 -11.69 -6.71
N PRO A 84 3.06 -11.78 -7.80
CA PRO A 84 2.80 -11.01 -9.01
C PRO A 84 1.42 -11.38 -9.60
N PRO A 85 0.69 -10.39 -10.16
CA PRO A 85 -0.44 -10.66 -11.04
C PRO A 85 -0.03 -11.52 -12.24
N SER A 86 -1.00 -12.07 -12.99
CA SER A 86 -0.72 -12.94 -14.15
C SER A 86 0.13 -12.28 -15.25
N GLY A 87 0.08 -10.95 -15.37
CA GLY A 87 0.91 -10.17 -16.29
C GLY A 87 2.29 -9.79 -15.72
N GLY A 88 2.64 -10.26 -14.53
CA GLY A 88 3.81 -9.81 -13.78
C GLY A 88 3.58 -8.48 -13.06
N TRP A 89 4.64 -7.97 -12.45
CA TRP A 89 4.62 -6.65 -11.82
C TRP A 89 4.83 -5.54 -12.87
N PRO A 90 4.00 -4.49 -12.88
CA PRO A 90 4.34 -3.28 -13.61
C PRO A 90 5.59 -2.63 -12.98
N HIS A 91 6.28 -1.76 -13.73
CA HIS A 91 7.51 -1.12 -13.29
C HIS A 91 7.42 0.40 -13.47
N GLY A 92 8.07 1.16 -12.59
CA GLY A 92 8.03 2.63 -12.58
C GLY A 92 7.70 3.20 -11.20
N ALA A 93 7.46 4.51 -11.15
CA ALA A 93 7.21 5.26 -9.92
C ALA A 93 5.73 5.61 -9.72
N GLY A 94 5.38 6.09 -8.53
CA GLY A 94 4.05 6.61 -8.22
C GLY A 94 3.05 5.55 -7.75
N PHE A 95 3.51 4.33 -7.45
CA PHE A 95 2.67 3.28 -6.92
C PHE A 95 2.25 3.54 -5.48
N LYS A 96 1.06 3.09 -5.11
CA LYS A 96 0.58 3.03 -3.74
C LYS A 96 -0.07 1.69 -3.45
N VAL A 97 0.08 1.24 -2.21
CA VAL A 97 -0.71 0.14 -1.66
C VAL A 97 -1.83 0.73 -0.83
N ASN A 98 -3.06 0.29 -1.12
CA ASN A 98 -4.24 0.61 -0.34
C ASN A 98 -4.71 -0.63 0.42
N LEU A 99 -4.98 -0.47 1.71
CA LEU A 99 -5.73 -1.42 2.51
C LEU A 99 -7.20 -1.05 2.38
N LEU A 100 -7.99 -1.96 1.86
CA LEU A 100 -9.42 -1.80 1.59
C LEU A 100 -10.22 -2.58 2.61
N LYS A 101 -11.44 -2.13 2.90
CA LYS A 101 -12.38 -2.85 3.76
C LYS A 101 -12.63 -4.29 3.25
N ASP A 102 -12.83 -4.44 1.95
CA ASP A 102 -13.01 -5.71 1.27
C ASP A 102 -12.61 -5.60 -0.22
N SER A 103 -12.63 -6.71 -0.95
CA SER A 103 -12.18 -6.77 -2.36
C SER A 103 -13.20 -6.23 -3.35
N GLU A 104 -14.47 -6.10 -2.95
CA GLU A 104 -15.56 -5.63 -3.80
C GLU A 104 -15.75 -4.11 -3.67
N ASP A 105 -15.45 -3.54 -2.49
CA ASP A 105 -15.45 -2.10 -2.24
C ASP A 105 -14.04 -1.49 -2.25
N VAL A 106 -13.59 -1.13 -3.45
CA VAL A 106 -12.31 -0.44 -3.69
C VAL A 106 -12.29 1.04 -3.30
N THR A 107 -13.41 1.58 -2.82
CA THR A 107 -13.53 2.99 -2.42
C THR A 107 -13.36 3.19 -0.91
N SER A 108 -13.69 2.17 -0.12
CA SER A 108 -13.50 2.14 1.34
C SER A 108 -12.05 1.83 1.71
N ILE A 109 -11.19 2.85 1.59
CA ILE A 109 -9.77 2.76 1.96
C ILE A 109 -9.62 2.93 3.48
N LEU A 110 -9.08 1.89 4.13
CA LEU A 110 -8.72 1.89 5.55
C LEU A 110 -7.37 2.58 5.79
N ALA A 111 -6.41 2.36 4.88
CA ALA A 111 -5.09 2.97 4.93
C ALA A 111 -4.43 2.98 3.54
N SER A 112 -3.50 3.91 3.34
CA SER A 112 -2.67 3.97 2.13
C SER A 112 -1.20 4.11 2.50
N SER A 113 -0.32 3.53 1.68
CA SER A 113 1.12 3.78 1.76
C SER A 113 1.49 5.16 1.22
N ASP A 114 2.70 5.59 1.54
CA ASP A 114 3.41 6.58 0.73
C ASP A 114 3.61 6.07 -0.70
N THR A 115 3.84 6.99 -1.64
CA THR A 115 4.20 6.61 -3.00
C THR A 115 5.56 5.91 -3.03
N PHE A 116 5.67 4.84 -3.80
CA PHE A 116 6.90 4.08 -3.97
C PHE A 116 7.14 3.70 -5.44
N GLU A 117 8.28 3.07 -5.69
CA GLU A 117 8.71 2.62 -7.02
C GLU A 117 8.78 1.09 -7.08
N ILE A 118 8.39 0.52 -8.21
CA ILE A 118 8.64 -0.89 -8.54
C ILE A 118 9.76 -0.94 -9.57
N LYS A 119 10.89 -1.56 -9.21
CA LYS A 119 12.09 -1.62 -10.06
C LYS A 119 12.30 -3.00 -10.65
N ALA A 120 12.92 -3.04 -11.83
CA ALA A 120 13.53 -4.29 -12.27
C ALA A 120 14.60 -4.71 -11.25
N PRO A 121 14.81 -6.02 -11.02
CA PRO A 121 15.93 -6.47 -10.19
C PRO A 121 17.24 -5.93 -10.78
N ASN A 122 18.15 -5.47 -9.92
CA ASN A 122 19.51 -5.17 -10.34
C ASN A 122 20.19 -6.49 -10.73
N THR A 123 20.13 -6.86 -12.01
CA THR A 123 20.95 -7.93 -12.56
C THR A 123 22.35 -7.39 -12.75
N THR A 124 23.20 -7.47 -11.72
CA THR A 124 24.64 -7.37 -11.94
C THR A 124 25.05 -8.62 -12.71
N SER A 125 25.08 -8.52 -14.04
CA SER A 125 25.63 -9.56 -14.90
C SER A 125 27.13 -9.66 -14.62
N THR A 126 27.53 -10.53 -13.70
CA THR A 126 28.93 -10.96 -13.61
C THR A 126 29.19 -11.88 -14.79
N SER A 127 29.56 -11.28 -15.93
CA SER A 127 30.12 -11.99 -17.07
C SER A 127 31.51 -12.51 -16.66
N SER A 128 31.60 -13.75 -16.18
CA SER A 128 32.88 -14.43 -16.07
C SER A 128 33.30 -14.89 -17.46
N SER A 129 34.23 -14.15 -18.07
CA SER A 129 35.06 -14.59 -19.20
C SER A 129 36.08 -15.63 -18.75
#